data_AF-F0XUB1-F1
#
_entry.id   AF-F0XUB1-F1
#
_cell.length_a   1.000
_cell.length_b   1.000
_cell.length_c   1.000
_cell.angle_alpha   90.00
_cell.angle_beta   90.00
_cell.angle_gamma   90.00
#
_symmetry.space_group_name_H-M   'P 1'
#
loop_
_entity.id
_entity.type
_entity.pdbx_description
1 polymer ?
#
loop_
_entity_poly.entity_id
_entity_poly.type
_entity_poly.pdbx_seq_one_letter_code
_entity_poly.pdbx_strand_id
1 'polypeptide(L)'
;MDFLLGRSKPAVAPVAGDRVVPLHFFEDSPLVQGNNMAVSLTFDGSAEAASCAREPGAAAGLGEAAGKTEWHSPAIFGDDRPAINFAHVDHDVTIAAYAAASNIRLPQPSSVPAVVSDPDDFADLAWAPGYQPGGITDYLGTDGID
;
A
#
# COMPACT_ATOMS: atom_id res chain seq x y z
N MET A 1 29.87 9.33 0.70
CA MET A 1 30.06 7.87 0.54
C MET A 1 29.14 7.18 1.54
N ASP A 2 27.87 7.60 1.58
CA ASP A 2 26.97 7.34 2.72
C ASP A 2 25.66 6.67 2.24
N PHE A 3 25.67 6.14 1.02
CA PHE A 3 24.60 5.32 0.45
C PHE A 3 24.70 3.83 0.84
N LEU A 4 25.67 3.47 1.71
CA LEU A 4 26.08 2.07 1.94
C LEU A 4 25.64 1.47 3.29
N LEU A 5 24.96 2.24 4.15
CA LEU A 5 24.61 1.80 5.51
C LEU A 5 23.19 2.23 5.91
N GLY A 6 22.24 2.16 4.97
CA GLY A 6 20.83 2.12 5.33
C GLY A 6 20.61 0.88 6.21
N ARG A 7 20.49 1.07 7.52
CA ARG A 7 20.11 -0.01 8.44
C ARG A 7 18.79 -0.57 7.92
N SER A 8 18.82 -1.79 7.39
CA SER A 8 17.60 -2.56 7.20
C SER A 8 16.90 -2.62 8.56
N LYS A 9 15.60 -2.33 8.59
CA LYS A 9 14.77 -2.57 9.78
C LYS A 9 15.03 -4.03 10.20
N PRO A 10 15.34 -4.31 11.48
CA PRO A 10 15.59 -5.67 11.91
C PRO A 10 14.37 -6.52 11.57
N ALA A 11 14.62 -7.69 10.97
CA ALA A 11 13.56 -8.62 10.59
C ALA A 11 12.69 -8.94 11.82
N VAL A 12 11.37 -8.78 11.69
CA VAL A 12 10.44 -9.12 12.77
C VAL A 12 10.47 -10.62 12.96
N ALA A 13 10.69 -11.08 14.20
CA ALA A 13 10.69 -12.49 14.49
C ALA A 13 9.26 -13.05 14.33
N PRO A 14 9.07 -14.18 13.62
CA PRO A 14 7.74 -14.79 13.48
C PRO A 14 7.11 -15.09 14.83
N VAL A 15 5.84 -14.71 15.02
CA VAL A 15 5.08 -15.07 16.22
C VAL A 15 4.54 -16.49 16.06
N ALA A 16 4.55 -17.27 17.14
CA ALA A 16 4.05 -18.64 17.12
C ALA A 16 2.57 -18.68 16.68
N GLY A 17 2.30 -19.43 15.61
CA GLY A 17 0.97 -19.53 14.99
C GLY A 17 0.82 -18.72 13.70
N ASP A 18 1.69 -17.74 13.47
CA ASP A 18 1.71 -16.98 12.22
C ASP A 18 2.12 -17.86 11.05
N ARG A 19 1.63 -17.48 9.88
CA ARG A 19 2.00 -18.10 8.62
C ARG A 19 3.10 -17.28 7.97
N VAL A 20 4.26 -17.90 7.79
CA VAL A 20 5.38 -17.37 7.03
C VAL A 20 5.46 -18.11 5.69
N VAL A 21 5.45 -17.36 4.57
CA VAL A 21 5.52 -17.93 3.22
C VAL A 21 6.60 -17.20 2.44
N PRO A 22 7.52 -17.89 1.76
CA PRO A 22 8.48 -17.23 0.88
C PRO A 22 7.77 -16.40 -0.19
N LEU A 23 8.31 -15.22 -0.49
CA LEU A 23 7.83 -14.38 -1.59
C LEU A 23 7.93 -15.17 -2.90
N HIS A 24 6.89 -15.11 -3.74
CA HIS A 24 6.92 -15.86 -4.99
C HIS A 24 8.00 -15.28 -5.93
N PHE A 25 8.63 -16.11 -6.77
CA PHE A 25 9.73 -15.69 -7.66
C PHE A 25 9.41 -14.45 -8.51
N PHE A 26 8.17 -14.32 -9.00
CA PHE A 26 7.75 -13.14 -9.77
C PHE A 26 7.68 -11.86 -8.91
N GLU A 27 7.31 -12.00 -7.65
CA GLU A 27 7.17 -10.90 -6.69
C GLU A 27 8.54 -10.48 -6.13
N ASP A 28 9.49 -11.42 -6.03
CA ASP A 28 10.86 -11.18 -5.55
C ASP A 28 11.80 -10.57 -6.61
N SER A 29 11.24 -10.01 -7.69
CA SER A 29 12.01 -9.34 -8.74
C SER A 29 12.13 -7.84 -8.47
N PRO A 30 13.28 -7.18 -8.75
CA PRO A 30 13.45 -5.74 -8.52
C PRO A 30 12.38 -4.87 -9.21
N LEU A 31 11.85 -5.34 -10.34
CA LEU A 31 10.78 -4.66 -11.07
C LEU A 31 9.48 -4.61 -10.26
N VAL A 32 9.13 -5.70 -9.58
CA VAL A 32 7.88 -5.78 -8.79
C VAL A 32 8.09 -5.17 -7.41
N GLN A 33 9.25 -5.37 -6.79
CA GLN A 33 9.58 -4.79 -5.48
C GLN A 33 9.64 -3.25 -5.48
N GLY A 34 10.02 -2.65 -6.61
CA GLY A 34 10.03 -1.19 -6.78
C GLY A 34 8.66 -0.59 -7.16
N ASN A 35 7.65 -1.43 -7.39
CA ASN A 35 6.36 -0.98 -7.88
C ASN A 35 5.36 -0.82 -6.72
N ASN A 36 4.96 0.42 -6.43
CA ASN A 36 3.81 0.69 -5.58
C ASN A 36 2.60 0.97 -6.45
N MET A 37 1.53 0.22 -6.22
CA MET A 37 0.27 0.44 -6.95
C MET A 37 -0.67 1.30 -6.09
N ALA A 38 -0.81 2.57 -6.46
CA ALA A 38 -1.90 3.40 -5.96
C ALA A 38 -3.12 3.22 -6.87
N VAL A 39 -4.27 2.86 -6.27
CA VAL A 39 -5.55 2.74 -6.99
C VAL A 39 -6.51 3.77 -6.43
N SER A 40 -6.94 4.70 -7.27
CA SER A 40 -7.96 5.69 -6.92
C SER A 40 -9.34 5.18 -7.36
N LEU A 41 -10.26 5.09 -6.39
CA LEU A 41 -11.65 4.73 -6.63
C LEU A 41 -12.53 5.94 -6.27
N THR A 42 -13.45 6.31 -7.16
CA THR A 42 -14.42 7.38 -6.91
C THR A 42 -15.77 6.77 -6.60
N PHE A 43 -16.40 7.21 -5.51
CA PHE A 43 -17.74 6.78 -5.10
C PHE A 43 -18.66 7.99 -4.99
N ASP A 44 -19.92 7.84 -5.39
CA ASP A 44 -20.95 8.89 -5.24
C ASP A 44 -21.52 8.96 -3.80
N GLY A 45 -21.07 8.09 -2.89
CA GLY A 45 -21.46 8.04 -1.48
C GLY A 45 -20.33 7.55 -0.57
N SER A 46 -20.48 7.67 0.75
CA SER A 46 -19.44 7.26 1.71
C SER A 46 -19.27 5.74 1.71
N ALA A 47 -18.14 5.24 1.21
CA ALA A 47 -17.78 3.83 1.33
C ALA A 47 -17.23 3.55 2.74
N GLU A 48 -17.83 2.61 3.47
CA GLU A 48 -17.23 2.08 4.70
C GLU A 48 -16.12 1.10 4.32
N ALA A 49 -14.91 1.61 4.10
CA ALA A 49 -13.74 0.84 3.63
C ALA A 49 -13.42 -0.42 4.46
N ALA A 50 -13.80 -0.43 5.74
CA ALA A 50 -13.51 -1.53 6.67
C ALA A 50 -14.22 -2.86 6.32
N SER A 51 -15.32 -2.85 5.57
CA SER A 51 -16.05 -4.09 5.26
C SER A 51 -15.37 -4.96 4.20
N CYS A 52 -14.50 -4.39 3.35
CA CYS A 52 -13.83 -5.10 2.26
C CYS A 52 -12.58 -5.89 2.72
N ALA A 53 -12.11 -5.68 3.96
CA ALA A 53 -10.79 -6.11 4.42
C ALA A 53 -10.74 -7.48 5.12
N ARG A 54 -11.87 -8.20 5.26
CA ARG A 54 -12.00 -9.36 6.16
C ARG A 54 -11.79 -10.74 5.52
N GLU A 55 -11.28 -10.81 4.29
CA GLU A 55 -11.07 -12.10 3.62
C GLU A 55 -9.76 -12.80 4.06
N PRO A 56 -9.75 -14.14 4.20
CA PRO A 56 -8.55 -14.91 4.49
C PRO A 56 -7.53 -14.80 3.34
N GLY A 57 -6.35 -14.23 3.61
CA GLY A 57 -5.28 -14.06 2.61
C GLY A 57 -4.54 -12.72 2.67
N ALA A 58 -4.99 -11.78 3.50
CA ALA A 58 -4.26 -10.55 3.75
C ALA A 58 -2.90 -10.84 4.41
N ALA A 59 -1.82 -10.41 3.77
CA ALA A 59 -0.51 -10.35 4.40
C ALA A 59 -0.40 -9.05 5.18
N ALA A 60 0.09 -9.11 6.43
CA ALA A 60 0.24 -7.92 7.27
C ALA A 60 1.62 -7.26 7.10
N GLY A 61 2.61 -7.99 6.57
CA GLY A 61 3.97 -7.48 6.49
C GLY A 61 4.95 -8.36 5.73
N LEU A 62 6.17 -7.85 5.60
CA LEU A 62 7.30 -8.53 4.97
C LEU A 62 8.47 -8.69 5.95
N GLY A 63 9.04 -9.89 5.96
CA GLY A 63 10.27 -10.21 6.68
C GLY A 63 11.41 -10.59 5.75
N GLU A 64 12.62 -10.66 6.32
CA GLU A 64 13.78 -11.25 5.65
C GLU A 64 14.35 -12.39 6.50
N ALA A 65 14.50 -13.56 5.89
CA ALA A 65 15.19 -14.69 6.48
C ALA A 65 16.18 -15.28 5.48
N ALA A 66 17.43 -15.47 5.91
CA ALA A 66 18.51 -16.05 5.09
C ALA A 66 18.70 -15.38 3.71
N GLY A 67 18.47 -14.06 3.63
CA GLY A 67 18.61 -13.26 2.41
C GLY A 67 17.47 -13.43 1.41
N LYS A 68 16.31 -13.91 1.86
CA LYS A 68 15.07 -14.00 1.07
C LYS A 68 13.95 -13.24 1.76
N THR A 69 13.11 -12.61 0.94
CA THR A 69 11.90 -11.93 1.41
C THR A 69 10.79 -12.94 1.68
N GLU A 70 10.04 -12.75 2.77
CA GLU A 70 8.95 -13.64 3.19
C GLU A 70 7.70 -12.83 3.55
N TRP A 71 6.53 -13.34 3.18
CA TRP A 71 5.23 -12.86 3.63
C TRP A 71 4.96 -13.31 5.06
N HIS A 72 4.64 -12.36 5.93
CA HIS A 72 4.20 -12.62 7.30
C HIS A 72 2.69 -12.36 7.40
N SER A 73 1.91 -13.41 7.72
CA SER A 73 0.47 -13.31 7.94
C SER A 73 0.15 -13.72 9.38
N PRO A 74 -0.39 -12.78 10.20
CA PRO A 74 -0.81 -13.05 11.56
C PRO A 74 -1.82 -14.20 11.64
N ALA A 75 -1.71 -15.03 12.68
CA ALA A 75 -2.75 -16.01 12.98
C ALA A 75 -4.11 -15.35 13.31
N ILE A 76 -4.04 -14.16 13.91
CA ILE A 76 -5.17 -13.35 14.34
C ILE A 76 -4.83 -11.89 14.04
N PHE A 77 -5.73 -11.21 13.35
CA PHE A 77 -5.63 -9.77 13.14
C PHE A 77 -6.26 -9.02 14.32
N GLY A 78 -5.62 -7.93 14.73
CA GLY A 78 -6.07 -7.04 15.79
C GLY A 78 -5.58 -5.62 15.54
N ASP A 79 -5.87 -4.71 16.46
CA ASP A 79 -5.51 -3.29 16.29
C ASP A 79 -3.99 -3.09 16.16
N ASP A 80 -3.19 -3.91 16.86
CA ASP A 80 -1.72 -3.89 16.78
C ASP A 80 -1.14 -4.62 15.55
N ARG A 81 -1.94 -5.47 14.88
CA ARG A 81 -1.54 -6.23 13.68
C ARG A 81 -2.70 -6.28 12.71
N PRO A 82 -3.07 -5.12 12.14
CA PRO A 82 -4.23 -5.03 11.26
C PRO A 82 -3.95 -5.77 9.95
N ALA A 83 -5.00 -6.35 9.35
CA ALA A 83 -4.89 -6.96 8.03
C ALA A 83 -4.57 -5.92 6.94
N ILE A 84 -5.09 -4.71 7.12
CA ILE A 84 -4.93 -3.57 6.22
C ILE A 84 -4.82 -2.33 7.10
N ASN A 85 -3.80 -1.50 6.89
CA ASN A 85 -3.74 -0.17 7.48
C ASN A 85 -4.60 0.80 6.67
N PHE A 86 -5.44 1.59 7.34
CA PHE A 86 -6.39 2.48 6.69
C PHE A 86 -6.36 3.85 7.36
N ALA A 87 -6.21 4.89 6.54
CA ALA A 87 -6.35 6.27 6.95
C ALA A 87 -7.47 6.94 6.16
N HIS A 88 -8.23 7.80 6.82
CA HIS A 88 -9.23 8.67 6.19
C HIS A 88 -8.83 10.11 6.46
N VAL A 89 -8.65 10.89 5.39
CA VAL A 89 -8.43 12.33 5.45
C VAL A 89 -9.66 13.04 4.88
N ASP A 90 -10.27 13.91 5.69
CA ASP A 90 -11.31 14.82 5.25
C ASP A 90 -10.67 16.18 4.93
N HIS A 91 -10.90 16.68 3.72
CA HIS A 91 -10.38 17.96 3.25
C HIS A 91 -11.35 19.13 3.42
N ASP A 92 -12.57 18.89 3.92
CA ASP A 92 -13.64 19.88 4.16
C ASP A 92 -13.95 20.79 2.94
N VAL A 93 -13.80 20.23 1.74
CA VAL A 93 -14.08 20.91 0.47
C VAL A 93 -14.74 19.95 -0.51
N THR A 94 -15.46 20.51 -1.48
CA THR A 94 -15.98 19.70 -2.59
C THR A 94 -14.83 19.28 -3.51
N ILE A 95 -15.03 18.17 -4.25
CA ILE A 95 -14.08 17.70 -5.28
C ILE A 95 -13.71 18.84 -6.25
N ALA A 96 -14.67 19.66 -6.65
CA ALA A 96 -14.45 20.78 -7.57
C ALA A 96 -13.62 21.92 -6.98
N ALA A 97 -13.57 22.03 -5.65
CA ALA A 97 -12.81 23.06 -4.94
C ALA A 97 -11.41 22.58 -4.49
N TYR A 98 -11.12 21.27 -4.53
CA TYR A 98 -9.81 20.72 -4.20
C TYR A 98 -8.91 20.66 -5.44
N ALA A 99 -7.70 21.22 -5.36
CA ALA A 99 -6.82 21.43 -6.51
C ALA A 99 -6.56 20.13 -7.32
N ALA A 100 -6.07 19.07 -6.67
CA ALA A 100 -5.79 17.80 -7.35
C ALA A 100 -7.08 17.08 -7.80
N ALA A 101 -8.13 17.07 -6.98
CA ALA A 101 -9.36 16.33 -7.28
C ALA A 101 -10.19 17.00 -8.40
N SER A 102 -10.08 18.32 -8.56
CA SER A 102 -10.73 19.05 -9.65
C SER A 102 -10.23 18.62 -11.05
N ASN A 103 -9.06 17.99 -11.13
CA ASN A 103 -8.48 17.47 -12.36
C ASN A 103 -8.94 16.04 -12.69
N ILE A 104 -9.72 15.37 -11.83
CA ILE A 104 -10.21 14.02 -12.09
C ILE A 104 -11.06 14.01 -13.37
N ARG A 105 -10.60 13.27 -14.37
CA ARG A 105 -11.33 13.01 -15.62
C ARG A 105 -11.96 11.62 -15.54
N LEU A 106 -13.27 11.56 -15.32
CA LEU A 106 -13.98 10.29 -15.33
C LEU A 106 -13.90 9.67 -16.74
N PRO A 107 -13.47 8.40 -16.86
CA PRO A 107 -13.41 7.72 -18.15
C PRO A 107 -14.77 7.77 -18.84
N GLN A 108 -14.78 8.25 -20.09
CA GLN A 108 -15.98 8.20 -20.92
C GLN A 108 -15.91 6.97 -21.84
N PRO A 109 -17.05 6.30 -22.11
CA PRO A 109 -17.09 5.23 -23.08
C PRO A 109 -16.50 5.68 -24.42
N SER A 110 -15.52 4.92 -24.93
CA SER A 110 -14.81 5.23 -26.17
C SER A 110 -14.59 3.95 -26.97
N SER A 111 -14.60 4.07 -28.30
CA SER A 111 -14.25 2.96 -29.20
C SER A 111 -12.73 2.74 -29.32
N VAL A 112 -11.93 3.60 -28.69
CA VAL A 112 -10.47 3.53 -28.68
C VAL A 112 -9.91 3.71 -27.26
N PRO A 113 -8.77 3.07 -26.92
CA PRO A 113 -8.09 3.32 -25.65
C PRO A 113 -7.76 4.81 -25.47
N ALA A 114 -7.90 5.31 -24.25
CA ALA A 114 -7.58 6.69 -23.90
C ALA A 114 -6.82 6.74 -22.57
N VAL A 115 -5.80 7.61 -22.51
CA VAL A 115 -5.18 8.05 -21.25
C VAL A 115 -6.00 9.24 -20.76
N VAL A 116 -6.63 9.10 -19.60
CA VAL A 116 -7.60 10.10 -19.10
C VAL A 116 -7.00 11.05 -18.07
N SER A 117 -5.97 10.61 -17.33
CA SER A 117 -5.29 11.41 -16.31
C SER A 117 -3.86 10.90 -16.07
N ASP A 118 -3.04 11.73 -15.44
CA ASP A 118 -1.73 11.35 -14.90
C ASP A 118 -1.88 11.01 -13.40
N PRO A 119 -1.50 9.81 -12.93
CA PRO A 119 -1.57 9.47 -11.51
C PRO A 119 -0.73 10.39 -10.60
N ASP A 120 0.35 10.97 -11.10
CA ASP A 120 1.23 11.84 -10.30
C ASP A 120 0.53 13.15 -9.92
N ASP A 121 -0.43 13.62 -10.73
CA ASP A 121 -1.26 14.79 -10.43
C ASP A 121 -2.16 14.58 -9.19
N PHE A 122 -2.32 13.34 -8.72
CA PHE A 122 -3.15 12.96 -7.58
C PHE A 122 -2.33 12.41 -6.40
N ALA A 123 -1.01 12.59 -6.38
CA ALA A 123 -0.16 12.13 -5.29
C ALA A 123 -0.63 12.65 -3.92
N ASP A 124 -1.09 13.90 -3.86
CA ASP A 124 -1.64 14.55 -2.64
C ASP A 124 -2.96 13.93 -2.14
N LEU A 125 -3.63 13.12 -2.98
CA LEU A 125 -4.81 12.33 -2.59
C LEU A 125 -4.45 10.88 -2.26
N ALA A 126 -3.40 10.35 -2.89
CA ALA A 126 -2.97 8.96 -2.70
C ALA A 126 -2.17 8.78 -1.40
N TRP A 127 -1.45 9.82 -0.97
CA TRP A 127 -0.51 9.75 0.14
C TRP A 127 -0.79 10.81 1.19
N ALA A 128 -0.51 10.47 2.46
CA ALA A 128 -0.54 11.46 3.53
C ALA A 128 0.48 12.59 3.28
N PRO A 129 0.22 13.84 3.70
CA PRO A 129 1.17 14.93 3.52
C PRO A 129 2.57 14.60 4.07
N GLY A 130 3.58 14.70 3.21
CA GLY A 130 4.98 14.40 3.55
C GLY A 130 5.37 12.92 3.49
N TYR A 131 4.45 12.01 3.17
CA TYR A 131 4.78 10.63 2.86
C TYR A 131 5.25 10.49 1.42
N GLN A 132 6.33 9.72 1.22
CA GLN A 132 6.81 9.33 -0.10
C GLN A 132 6.98 7.80 -0.10
N PRO A 133 6.31 7.07 -0.99
CA PRO A 133 6.35 5.62 -0.99
C PRO A 133 7.75 5.12 -1.39
N GLY A 134 8.36 4.30 -0.54
CA GLY A 134 9.68 3.69 -0.70
C GLY A 134 9.65 2.31 -1.38
N GLY A 135 8.47 1.72 -1.60
CA GLY A 135 8.36 0.40 -2.24
C GLY A 135 8.35 -0.70 -1.21
N ILE A 136 8.95 -1.84 -1.56
CA ILE A 136 9.02 -2.99 -0.66
C ILE A 136 9.64 -2.65 0.71
N THR A 137 10.53 -1.65 0.76
CA THR A 137 11.20 -1.19 1.98
C THR A 137 10.26 -0.60 3.02
N ASP A 138 9.09 -0.12 2.61
CA ASP A 138 8.07 0.40 3.53
C ASP A 138 7.53 -0.74 4.39
N TYR A 139 7.46 -1.94 3.82
CA TYR A 139 6.90 -3.15 4.42
C TYR A 139 7.95 -4.04 5.09
N LEU A 140 9.22 -3.95 4.68
CA LEU A 140 10.31 -4.77 5.24
C LEU A 140 10.54 -4.49 6.72
N GLY A 141 10.46 -5.53 7.55
CA GLY A 141 10.66 -5.42 9.00
C GLY A 141 9.50 -4.72 9.71
N THR A 142 8.32 -4.67 9.07
CA THR A 142 7.07 -4.23 9.69
C THR A 142 6.08 -5.38 9.64
N ASP A 143 5.40 -5.64 10.75
CA ASP A 143 4.30 -6.62 10.84
C ASP A 143 2.93 -5.92 10.71
N GLY A 144 2.90 -4.79 9.97
CA GLY A 144 1.72 -3.96 9.78
C GLY A 144 1.64 -2.72 10.67
N ILE A 145 2.78 -2.23 11.18
CA ILE A 145 2.84 -0.97 11.95
C ILE A 145 3.78 0.02 11.27
N ASP A 146 3.24 1.22 11.01
CA ASP A 146 3.96 2.50 11.08
C ASP A 146 3.60 3.20 12.39
#